data_AF-A0A2D5ZJI8-F1
#
_entry.id   AF-A0A2D5ZJI8-F1
#
_cell.length_a   1.000
_cell.length_b   1.000
_cell.length_c   1.000
_cell.angle_alpha   90.00
_cell.angle_beta   90.00
_cell.angle_gamma   90.00
#
_symmetry.space_group_name_H-M   'P 1'
#
loop_
_entity.id
_entity.type
_entity.pdbx_description
1 polymer ?
#
loop_
_entity_poly.entity_id
_entity_poly.type
_entity_poly.pdbx_seq_one_letter_code
_entity_poly.pdbx_strand_id
1 'polypeptide(L)'
;MTLPAQHSGLSKERWATFDLNRQILMIANEMNRCTARIRAGDDEGARRCYERVLNLADLTIAVHGRRPLRRELLRWRDVAALLYLQEDDRAENHRRALEVLLRFTPEASRQIPHLL
;
A
#
# COMPACT_ATOMS: atom_id res chain seq x y z
N MET A 1 -10.77 -15.59 -31.52
CA MET A 1 -9.32 -15.69 -31.28
C MET A 1 -8.97 -14.67 -30.21
N THR A 2 -9.08 -15.05 -28.94
CA THR A 2 -8.82 -14.17 -27.79
C THR A 2 -7.32 -14.16 -27.53
N LEU A 3 -6.69 -13.01 -27.72
CA LEU A 3 -5.31 -12.81 -27.29
C LEU A 3 -5.25 -12.99 -25.76
N PRO A 4 -4.40 -13.86 -25.21
CA PRO A 4 -4.17 -13.90 -23.78
C PRO A 4 -3.51 -12.57 -23.37
N ALA A 5 -4.12 -11.86 -22.42
CA ALA A 5 -3.54 -10.66 -21.84
C ALA A 5 -2.17 -11.01 -21.25
N GLN A 6 -1.11 -10.47 -21.85
CA GLN A 6 0.27 -10.65 -21.43
C GLN A 6 0.47 -9.94 -20.07
N HIS A 7 0.74 -10.74 -19.04
CA HIS A 7 0.99 -10.43 -17.62
C HIS A 7 1.40 -8.98 -17.24
N SER A 8 0.67 -8.36 -16.30
CA SER A 8 1.27 -7.41 -15.33
C SER A 8 0.47 -7.14 -14.04
N GLY A 9 -0.71 -7.76 -13.86
CA GLY A 9 -1.47 -7.69 -12.60
C GLY A 9 -1.13 -8.84 -11.66
N LEU A 10 -0.92 -8.57 -10.38
CA LEU A 10 -0.83 -9.60 -9.35
C LEU A 10 -2.25 -10.13 -9.08
N SER A 11 -2.53 -11.41 -9.39
CA SER A 11 -3.87 -11.96 -9.22
C SER A 11 -4.22 -12.14 -7.74
N LYS A 12 -5.52 -12.22 -7.42
CA LYS A 12 -6.01 -12.46 -6.06
C LYS A 12 -5.49 -13.80 -5.51
N GLU A 13 -5.48 -14.84 -6.34
CA GLU A 13 -5.02 -16.19 -5.99
C GLU A 13 -3.53 -16.17 -5.67
N ARG A 14 -2.73 -15.50 -6.50
CA ARG A 14 -1.29 -15.34 -6.24
C ARG A 14 -1.03 -14.44 -5.03
N TRP A 15 -1.87 -13.44 -4.79
CA TRP A 15 -1.73 -12.60 -3.60
C TRP A 15 -2.01 -13.36 -2.31
N ALA A 16 -3.00 -14.25 -2.32
CA ALA A 16 -3.38 -15.09 -1.20
C ALA A 16 -2.28 -16.08 -0.76
N THR A 17 -1.27 -16.37 -1.60
CA THR A 17 -0.15 -17.24 -1.22
C THR A 17 0.84 -16.56 -0.27
N PHE A 18 0.80 -15.24 -0.15
CA PHE A 18 1.62 -14.49 0.80
C PHE A 18 0.89 -14.36 2.13
N ASP A 19 1.60 -14.56 3.24
CA ASP A 19 1.05 -14.25 4.56
C ASP A 19 0.81 -12.73 4.73
N LEU A 20 0.04 -12.39 5.77
CA LEU A 20 -0.31 -11.00 6.05
C LEU A 20 0.93 -10.12 6.27
N ASN A 21 1.97 -10.62 6.93
CA ASN A 21 3.18 -9.84 7.19
C ASN A 21 3.83 -9.42 5.87
N ARG A 22 3.99 -10.38 4.95
CA ARG A 22 4.59 -10.15 3.64
C ARG A 22 3.72 -9.22 2.78
N GLN A 23 2.40 -9.37 2.82
CA GLN A 23 1.48 -8.46 2.13
C GLN A 23 1.62 -7.01 2.63
N ILE A 24 1.61 -6.81 3.96
CA ILE A 24 1.79 -5.49 4.58
C ILE A 24 3.16 -4.90 4.22
N LEU A 25 4.24 -5.68 4.29
CA LEU A 25 5.59 -5.23 3.91
C LEU A 25 5.69 -4.86 2.42
N MET A 26 4.97 -5.57 1.55
CA MET A 26 4.92 -5.24 0.12
C MET A 26 4.17 -3.93 -0.13
N ILE A 27 3.06 -3.67 0.58
CA ILE A 27 2.37 -2.38 0.53
C ILE A 27 3.29 -1.28 1.08
N ALA A 28 3.99 -1.53 2.19
CA ALA A 28 4.91 -0.57 2.80
C ALA A 28 6.09 -0.24 1.88
N ASN A 29 6.58 -1.20 1.11
CA ASN A 29 7.61 -0.95 0.11
C ASN A 29 7.14 0.00 -1.00
N GLU A 30 5.88 -0.11 -1.44
CA GLU A 30 5.29 0.84 -2.39
C GLU A 30 5.10 2.23 -1.78
N MET A 31 4.65 2.30 -0.52
CA MET A 31 4.60 3.56 0.22
C MET A 31 6.01 4.20 0.32
N ASN A 32 7.05 3.41 0.61
CA ASN A 32 8.42 3.91 0.63
C ASN A 32 8.89 4.39 -0.76
N ARG A 33 8.42 3.77 -1.85
CA ARG A 33 8.63 4.31 -3.21
C ARG A 33 7.93 5.66 -3.38
N CYS A 34 6.71 5.86 -2.87
CA CYS A 34 6.07 7.19 -2.86
C CYS A 34 6.94 8.22 -2.15
N THR A 35 7.55 7.89 -1.00
CA THR A 35 8.44 8.80 -0.25
C THR A 35 9.53 9.39 -1.15
N ALA A 36 10.19 8.55 -1.94
CA ALA A 36 11.24 9.01 -2.86
C ALA A 36 10.69 9.96 -3.94
N ARG A 37 9.48 9.69 -4.47
CA ARG A 37 8.85 10.54 -5.50
C ARG A 37 8.38 11.88 -4.93
N ILE A 38 7.75 11.86 -3.75
CA ILE A 38 7.31 13.06 -3.04
C ILE A 38 8.50 13.97 -2.74
N ARG A 39 9.63 13.41 -2.25
CA ARG A 39 10.85 14.19 -2.00
C ARG A 39 11.46 14.79 -3.27
N ALA A 40 11.28 14.12 -4.41
CA ALA A 40 11.76 14.60 -5.70
C ALA A 40 10.80 15.59 -6.38
N GLY A 41 9.61 15.85 -5.83
CA GLY A 41 8.57 16.64 -6.48
C GLY A 41 7.97 15.96 -7.73
N ASP A 42 8.12 14.63 -7.85
CA ASP A 42 7.57 13.85 -8.96
C ASP A 42 6.13 13.40 -8.63
N ASP A 43 5.16 14.30 -8.83
CA ASP A 43 3.75 14.05 -8.50
C ASP A 43 3.14 12.91 -9.31
N GLU A 44 3.48 12.80 -10.60
CA GLU A 44 3.00 11.72 -11.45
C GLU A 44 3.58 10.37 -10.99
N GLY A 45 4.86 10.34 -10.60
CA GLY A 45 5.48 9.20 -9.95
C GLY A 45 4.82 8.82 -8.63
N ALA A 46 4.54 9.80 -7.78
CA ALA A 46 3.84 9.58 -6.51
C ALA A 46 2.44 8.99 -6.77
N ARG A 47 1.71 9.52 -7.76
CA ARG A 47 0.39 9.02 -8.18
C ARG A 47 0.44 7.55 -8.58
N ARG A 48 1.39 7.15 -9.43
CA ARG A 48 1.60 5.74 -9.82
C ARG A 48 1.93 4.83 -8.64
N CYS A 49 2.73 5.31 -7.69
CA CYS A 49 3.01 4.54 -6.48
C CYS A 49 1.76 4.37 -5.61
N TYR A 50 0.93 5.40 -5.44
CA TYR A 50 -0.34 5.29 -4.72
C TYR A 50 -1.36 4.38 -5.42
N GLU A 51 -1.46 4.39 -6.75
CA GLU A 51 -2.28 3.41 -7.49
C GLU A 51 -1.86 1.98 -7.15
N ARG A 52 -0.55 1.74 -7.06
CA ARG A 52 -0.04 0.43 -6.68
C ARG A 52 -0.36 0.10 -5.21
N VAL A 53 -0.23 1.06 -4.30
CA VAL A 53 -0.61 0.92 -2.88
C VAL A 53 -2.09 0.52 -2.75
N LEU A 54 -2.99 1.24 -3.42
CA LEU A 54 -4.43 1.00 -3.38
C LEU A 54 -4.77 -0.38 -3.94
N ASN A 55 -4.18 -0.76 -5.07
CA ASN A 55 -4.37 -2.09 -5.66
C ASN A 55 -3.95 -3.22 -4.70
N LEU A 56 -2.79 -3.10 -4.04
CA LEU A 56 -2.33 -4.13 -3.09
C LEU A 56 -3.17 -4.15 -1.81
N ALA A 57 -3.63 -2.99 -1.33
CA ALA A 57 -4.56 -2.90 -0.21
C ALA A 57 -5.89 -3.59 -0.52
N ASP A 58 -6.45 -3.35 -1.71
CA ASP A 58 -7.70 -3.97 -2.18
C ASP A 58 -7.57 -5.48 -2.32
N LEU A 59 -6.44 -5.97 -2.86
CA LEU A 59 -6.14 -7.40 -2.89
C LEU A 59 -6.06 -7.99 -1.47
N THR A 60 -5.42 -7.29 -0.53
CA THR A 60 -5.31 -7.73 0.88
C THR A 60 -6.67 -7.80 1.55
N ILE A 61 -7.51 -6.77 1.38
CA ILE A 61 -8.89 -6.72 1.86
C ILE A 61 -9.72 -7.87 1.29
N ALA A 62 -9.49 -8.24 0.01
CA ALA A 62 -10.25 -9.28 -0.68
C ALA A 62 -9.88 -10.71 -0.26
N VAL A 63 -8.65 -10.95 0.21
CA VAL A 63 -8.17 -12.29 0.62
C VAL A 63 -8.28 -12.53 2.13
N HIS A 64 -8.46 -11.48 2.95
CA HIS A 64 -8.62 -11.60 4.40
C HIS A 64 -10.07 -11.39 4.86
N GLY A 65 -10.70 -12.47 5.34
CA GLY A 65 -12.10 -12.43 5.83
C GLY A 65 -12.28 -11.98 7.29
N ARG A 66 -11.20 -11.81 8.07
CA ARG A 66 -11.29 -11.46 9.50
C ARG A 66 -11.83 -10.04 9.67
N ARG A 67 -13.03 -9.91 10.27
CA ARG A 67 -13.77 -8.64 10.39
C ARG A 67 -12.97 -7.48 11.00
N PRO A 68 -12.18 -7.65 12.08
CA PRO A 68 -11.42 -6.54 12.66
C PRO A 68 -10.31 -6.01 11.74
N LEU A 69 -9.47 -6.91 11.22
CA LEU A 69 -8.38 -6.56 10.28
C LEU A 69 -8.93 -5.88 9.03
N ARG A 70 -9.98 -6.46 8.43
CA ARG A 70 -10.60 -5.92 7.22
C ARG A 70 -11.13 -4.50 7.44
N ARG A 71 -11.73 -4.21 8.60
CA ARG A 71 -12.23 -2.88 8.94
C ARG A 71 -11.09 -1.86 9.04
N GLU A 72 -10.00 -2.19 9.72
CA GLU A 72 -8.88 -1.26 9.85
C GLU A 72 -8.15 -1.08 8.51
N LEU A 73 -8.02 -2.12 7.68
CA LEU A 73 -7.46 -2.00 6.33
C LEU A 73 -8.32 -1.11 5.42
N LEU A 74 -9.66 -1.21 5.49
CA LEU A 74 -10.55 -0.32 4.73
C LEU A 74 -10.36 1.15 5.14
N ARG A 75 -10.31 1.42 6.45
CA ARG A 75 -10.05 2.78 6.96
C ARG A 75 -8.69 3.31 6.51
N TRP A 76 -7.66 2.47 6.59
CA TRP A 76 -6.33 2.84 6.15
C TRP A 76 -6.26 3.08 4.63
N ARG A 77 -6.96 2.26 3.84
CA ARG A 77 -7.10 2.43 2.39
C ARG A 77 -7.75 3.77 2.04
N ASP A 78 -8.75 4.22 2.79
CA ASP A 78 -9.36 5.53 2.58
C ASP A 78 -8.36 6.67 2.84
N VAL A 79 -7.50 6.55 3.85
CA VAL A 79 -6.39 7.51 4.07
C VAL A 79 -5.42 7.51 2.89
N ALA A 80 -5.05 6.34 2.38
CA ALA A 80 -4.20 6.24 1.19
C ALA A 80 -4.86 6.85 -0.07
N ALA A 81 -6.18 6.71 -0.20
CA ALA A 81 -6.95 7.32 -1.30
C ALA A 81 -7.01 8.84 -1.19
N LEU A 82 -7.11 9.40 0.02
CA LEU A 82 -7.01 10.84 0.22
C LEU A 82 -5.62 11.35 -0.19
N LEU A 83 -4.56 10.64 0.19
CA LEU A 83 -3.18 10.97 -0.19
C LEU A 83 -2.94 10.90 -1.71
N TYR A 84 -3.64 10.01 -2.42
CA TYR A 84 -3.61 9.93 -3.88
C TYR A 84 -4.18 11.19 -4.55
N LEU A 85 -5.26 11.75 -3.97
CA LEU A 85 -5.96 12.92 -4.50
C LEU A 85 -5.29 14.25 -4.13
N GLN A 86 -4.52 14.30 -3.04
CA GLN A 86 -3.77 15.50 -2.70
C GLN A 86 -2.67 15.75 -3.73
N GLU A 87 -2.32 17.01 -3.95
CA GLU A 87 -1.18 17.40 -4.80
C GLU A 87 -0.05 17.99 -3.94
N ASP A 88 -0.38 18.94 -3.06
CA ASP A 88 0.58 19.64 -2.20
C ASP A 88 0.65 19.15 -0.74
N ASP A 89 1.80 19.37 -0.09
CA ASP A 89 2.07 19.20 1.35
C ASP A 89 1.68 17.83 1.96
N ARG A 90 1.72 16.77 1.15
CA ARG A 90 1.30 15.43 1.59
C ARG A 90 2.36 14.68 2.41
N ALA A 91 3.58 15.21 2.56
CA ALA A 91 4.72 14.45 3.06
C ALA A 91 4.53 13.92 4.49
N GLU A 92 4.04 14.77 5.41
CA GLU A 92 3.81 14.35 6.80
C GLU A 92 2.63 13.38 6.92
N ASN A 93 1.55 13.61 6.17
CA ASN A 93 0.41 12.69 6.16
C ASN A 93 0.77 11.34 5.52
N HIS A 94 1.62 11.34 4.49
CA HIS A 94 2.20 10.13 3.91
C HIS A 94 3.02 9.36 4.95
N ARG A 95 3.92 10.05 5.66
CA ARG A 95 4.75 9.46 6.73
C ARG A 95 3.91 8.80 7.80
N ARG A 96 2.86 9.48 8.28
CA ARG A 96 1.91 8.95 9.27
C ARG A 96 1.13 7.74 8.74
N ALA A 97 0.68 7.77 7.49
CA ALA A 97 0.00 6.64 6.88
C ALA A 97 0.91 5.41 6.75
N LEU A 98 2.19 5.61 6.40
CA LEU A 98 3.19 4.54 6.40
C LEU A 98 3.42 3.98 7.81
N GLU A 99 3.54 4.84 8.83
CA GLU A 99 3.67 4.40 10.22
C GLU A 99 2.50 3.52 10.66
N VAL A 100 1.26 3.96 10.38
CA VAL A 100 0.05 3.22 10.72
C VAL A 100 0.03 1.87 10.00
N LEU A 101 0.41 1.81 8.72
CA LEU A 101 0.49 0.56 7.97
C LEU A 101 1.46 -0.44 8.62
N LEU A 102 2.65 0.02 9.01
CA LEU A 102 3.66 -0.83 9.65
C LEU A 102 3.19 -1.37 11.01
N ARG A 103 2.27 -0.67 11.68
CA ARG A 103 1.67 -1.11 12.95
C ARG A 103 0.60 -2.20 12.80
N PHE A 104 0.21 -2.60 11.58
CA PHE A 104 -0.77 -3.69 11.39
C PHE A 104 -0.25 -5.06 11.86
N THR A 105 1.07 -5.27 11.84
CA THR A 105 1.67 -6.51 12.33
C THR A 105 2.95 -6.23 13.13
N PRO A 106 3.28 -7.08 14.13
CA PRO A 106 4.52 -6.94 14.87
C PRO A 106 5.77 -7.02 13.98
N GLU A 107 5.72 -7.86 12.94
CA GLU A 107 6.84 -8.03 12.00
C GLU A 107 7.08 -6.75 11.19
N ALA A 108 6.03 -6.14 10.65
CA ALA A 108 6.14 -4.90 9.91
C ALA A 108 6.57 -3.73 10.81
N SER A 109 6.14 -3.71 12.08
CA SER A 109 6.51 -2.66 13.04
C SER A 109 8.02 -2.58 13.27
N ARG A 110 8.76 -3.68 13.11
CA ARG A 110 10.23 -3.69 13.20
C ARG A 110 10.91 -2.85 12.12
N GLN A 111 10.21 -2.51 11.04
CA GLN A 111 10.75 -1.66 9.98
C GLN A 111 10.67 -0.16 10.30
N ILE A 112 9.88 0.25 11.31
CA ILE A 112 9.69 1.67 11.66
C ILE A 112 11.04 2.39 11.86
N PRO A 113 11.99 1.88 12.67
CA PRO A 113 13.28 2.56 12.90
C PRO A 113 14.19 2.69 11.66
N HIS A 114 13.84 2.01 10.56
CA HIS A 114 14.63 1.99 9.33
C HIS A 114 14.00 2.83 8.22
N LEU A 115 12.72 3.18 8.34
CA LEU A 115 11.95 3.86 7.29
C LEU A 115 11.47 5.26 7.69
N LEU A 116 11.31 5.52 9.00
CA LEU A 116 10.74 6.75 9.56
C LEU A 116 11.72 7.40 10.54
#